data_AF-A0A7C9AI44-F1
#
_entry.id   AF-A0A7C9AI44-F1
#
_cell.length_a   1.000
_cell.length_b   1.000
_cell.length_c   1.000
_cell.angle_alpha   90.00
_cell.angle_beta   90.00
_cell.angle_gamma   90.00
#
_symmetry.space_group_name_H-M   'P 1'
#
loop_
_entity.id
_entity.type
_entity.pdbx_description
1 polymer ?
#
loop_
_entity_poly.entity_id
_entity_poly.type
_entity_poly.pdbx_seq_one_letter_code
_entity_poly.pdbx_strand_id
1 'polypeptide(L)'
;GGNITRLETKYNTDPAKYNCLYSMVQEEVENKTATGSKSCTNGLLWLTRAMDLLGELFRNLLEHPDWAMSQACRDSYSKTLKKWHGWLASSTFTLAMKLAPDRSKFMEVIGGDAVKDDIQKFLDTFTPLLEENHKFLASVGMDALKAS
;
A
#
# COMPACT_ATOMS: atom_id res chain seq x y z
N GLY A 1 -11.93 -1.64 11.41
CA GLY A 1 -12.15 -1.22 10.02
C GLY A 1 -10.80 -1.00 9.36
N GLY A 2 -10.52 -1.76 8.30
CA GLY A 2 -9.33 -1.58 7.48
C GLY A 2 -9.34 -0.25 6.73
N ASN A 3 -8.25 0.09 6.06
CA ASN A 3 -8.11 1.38 5.36
C ASN A 3 -9.23 1.61 4.33
N ILE A 4 -9.55 0.59 3.52
CA ILE A 4 -10.64 0.64 2.53
C ILE A 4 -11.98 0.89 3.21
N THR A 5 -12.32 0.12 4.25
CA THR A 5 -13.58 0.27 4.99
C THR A 5 -13.77 1.70 5.53
N ARG A 6 -12.70 2.38 5.95
CA ARG A 6 -12.81 3.77 6.43
C ARG A 6 -13.15 4.73 5.31
N LEU A 7 -12.47 4.62 4.16
CA LEU A 7 -12.74 5.43 2.97
C LEU A 7 -14.16 5.19 2.46
N GLU A 8 -14.58 3.93 2.39
CA GLU A 8 -15.94 3.54 1.99
C GLU A 8 -17.00 4.05 2.96
N THR A 9 -16.75 3.96 4.26
CA THR A 9 -17.67 4.50 5.28
C THR A 9 -17.86 6.01 5.10
N LYS A 10 -16.76 6.76 4.85
CA LYS A 10 -16.83 8.20 4.61
C LYS A 10 -17.58 8.52 3.31
N TYR A 11 -17.28 7.80 2.22
CA TYR A 11 -18.01 7.93 0.96
C TYR A 11 -19.52 7.78 1.15
N ASN A 12 -19.95 6.77 1.90
CA ASN A 12 -21.37 6.51 2.16
C ASN A 12 -22.08 7.60 3.00
N THR A 13 -21.35 8.51 3.65
CA THR A 13 -21.98 9.63 4.39
C THR A 13 -22.47 10.74 3.46
N ASP A 14 -21.79 10.95 2.33
CA ASP A 14 -22.16 11.92 1.30
C ASP A 14 -21.43 11.58 -0.02
N PRO A 15 -22.00 10.68 -0.85
CA PRO A 15 -21.36 10.23 -2.09
C PRO A 15 -21.09 11.36 -3.09
N ALA A 16 -21.89 12.43 -3.08
CA ALA A 16 -21.70 13.56 -3.98
C ALA A 16 -20.47 14.37 -3.58
N LYS A 17 -20.28 14.60 -2.27
CA LYS A 17 -19.13 15.33 -1.73
C LYS A 17 -17.83 14.53 -1.76
N TYR A 18 -17.91 13.23 -1.49
CA TYR A 18 -16.74 12.36 -1.36
C TYR A 18 -16.52 11.45 -2.57
N ASN A 19 -16.93 11.88 -3.76
CA ASN A 19 -16.70 11.16 -5.01
C ASN A 19 -15.21 11.00 -5.37
N CYS A 20 -14.34 11.83 -4.79
CA CYS A 20 -12.89 11.76 -4.90
C CYS A 20 -12.24 11.58 -3.53
N LEU A 21 -11.22 10.72 -3.43
CA LEU A 21 -10.51 10.46 -2.17
C LEU A 21 -9.91 11.72 -1.54
N TYR A 22 -9.45 12.66 -2.38
CA TYR A 22 -8.76 13.87 -1.93
C TYR A 22 -9.70 14.85 -1.21
N SER A 23 -11.01 14.86 -1.51
CA SER A 23 -11.95 15.72 -0.78
C SER A 23 -12.12 15.28 0.68
N MET A 24 -12.02 13.97 0.95
CA MET A 24 -12.00 13.45 2.32
C MET A 24 -10.78 13.97 3.10
N VAL A 25 -9.60 13.99 2.46
CA VAL A 25 -8.35 14.44 3.07
C VAL A 25 -8.35 15.95 3.29
N GLN A 26 -8.77 16.72 2.29
CA GLN A 26 -8.85 18.18 2.39
C GLN A 26 -9.72 18.61 3.57
N GLU A 27 -10.91 18.02 3.72
CA GLU A 27 -11.80 18.31 4.85
C GLU A 27 -11.13 17.97 6.21
N GLU A 28 -10.45 16.83 6.30
CA GLU A 28 -9.78 16.45 7.55
C GLU A 28 -8.57 17.35 7.88
N VAL A 29 -7.88 17.85 6.86
CA VAL A 29 -6.78 18.82 7.03
C VAL A 29 -7.34 20.16 7.52
N GLU A 30 -8.38 20.69 6.87
CA GLU A 30 -9.07 21.93 7.25
C GLU A 30 -9.59 21.86 8.69
N ASN A 31 -10.17 20.73 9.08
CA ASN A 31 -10.70 20.49 10.42
C ASN A 31 -9.66 20.04 11.45
N LYS A 32 -8.38 19.91 11.06
CA LYS A 32 -7.27 19.46 11.93
C LYS A 32 -7.49 18.07 12.54
N THR A 33 -8.18 17.18 11.83
CA THR A 33 -8.45 15.79 12.22
C THR A 33 -7.67 14.75 11.41
N ALA A 34 -6.90 15.18 10.40
CA ALA A 34 -6.16 14.34 9.46
C ALA A 34 -5.18 13.33 10.11
N THR A 35 -4.58 13.68 11.24
CA THR A 35 -3.61 12.79 11.94
C THR A 35 -4.27 11.76 12.86
N GLY A 36 -5.60 11.79 12.98
CA GLY A 36 -6.34 10.85 13.82
C GLY A 36 -6.15 9.40 13.37
N SER A 37 -6.03 8.47 14.32
CA SER A 37 -5.82 7.04 14.00
C SER A 37 -6.94 6.42 13.15
N LYS A 38 -8.14 7.02 13.19
CA LYS A 38 -9.33 6.63 12.42
C LYS A 38 -9.62 7.52 11.20
N SER A 39 -8.77 8.51 10.91
CA SER A 39 -8.99 9.43 9.78
C SER A 39 -8.89 8.71 8.44
N CYS A 40 -9.58 9.26 7.43
CA CYS A 40 -9.49 8.84 6.03
C CYS A 40 -8.10 9.14 5.48
N THR A 41 -7.49 10.24 5.88
CA THR A 41 -6.11 10.63 5.53
C THR A 41 -5.12 9.54 5.94
N ASN A 42 -5.20 9.08 7.19
CA ASN A 42 -4.36 7.98 7.67
C ASN A 42 -4.68 6.68 6.91
N GLY A 43 -5.97 6.43 6.61
CA GLY A 43 -6.39 5.31 5.77
C GLY A 43 -5.76 5.33 4.37
N LEU A 44 -5.85 6.45 3.67
CA LEU A 44 -5.30 6.64 2.32
C LEU A 44 -3.78 6.52 2.31
N LEU A 45 -3.09 7.12 3.29
CA LEU A 45 -1.64 7.03 3.41
C LEU A 45 -1.16 5.58 3.58
N TRP A 46 -1.74 4.84 4.52
CA TRP A 46 -1.32 3.46 4.76
C TRP A 46 -1.75 2.52 3.65
N LEU A 47 -2.89 2.78 3.00
CA LEU A 47 -3.29 2.02 1.82
C LEU A 47 -2.29 2.24 0.68
N THR A 48 -1.92 3.50 0.39
CA THR A 48 -0.95 3.84 -0.65
C THR A 48 0.40 3.14 -0.40
N ARG A 49 0.93 3.22 0.83
CA ARG A 49 2.19 2.55 1.18
C ARG A 49 2.13 1.02 1.13
N ALA A 50 0.99 0.43 1.47
CA ALA A 50 0.79 -1.02 1.34
C ALA A 50 0.72 -1.44 -0.13
N MET A 51 0.14 -0.60 -0.98
CA MET A 51 0.13 -0.80 -2.42
C MET A 51 1.52 -0.62 -3.06
N ASP A 52 2.35 0.31 -2.57
CA ASP A 52 3.75 0.41 -3.00
C ASP A 52 4.50 -0.91 -2.75
N LEU A 53 4.31 -1.50 -1.57
CA LEU A 53 4.90 -2.79 -1.22
C LEU A 53 4.45 -3.90 -2.18
N LEU A 54 3.16 -3.92 -2.53
CA LEU A 54 2.62 -4.90 -3.48
C LEU A 54 3.18 -4.69 -4.89
N GLY A 55 3.25 -3.43 -5.35
CA GLY A 55 3.84 -3.08 -6.64
C GLY A 55 5.31 -3.48 -6.74
N GLU A 56 6.10 -3.22 -5.69
CA GLU A 56 7.50 -3.63 -5.67
C GLU A 56 7.68 -5.15 -5.58
N LEU A 57 6.79 -5.85 -4.87
CA LEU A 57 6.78 -7.32 -4.86
C LEU A 57 6.51 -7.88 -6.25
N PHE A 58 5.51 -7.36 -6.93
CA PHE A 58 5.17 -7.75 -8.30
C PHE A 58 6.31 -7.48 -9.29
N ARG A 59 6.97 -6.32 -9.20
CA ARG A 59 8.16 -6.02 -9.99
C ARG A 59 9.27 -7.06 -9.74
N ASN A 60 9.57 -7.34 -8.47
CA ASN A 60 10.55 -8.35 -8.09
C ASN A 60 10.17 -9.77 -8.59
N LEU A 61 8.88 -10.12 -8.62
CA LEU A 61 8.44 -11.40 -9.17
C LEU A 61 8.66 -11.50 -10.68
N LEU A 62 8.55 -10.40 -11.43
CA LEU A 62 8.84 -10.37 -12.87
C LEU A 62 10.35 -10.38 -13.16
N GLU A 63 11.10 -9.51 -12.48
CA GLU A 63 12.53 -9.27 -12.77
C GLU A 63 13.46 -10.35 -12.22
N HIS A 64 13.04 -11.05 -11.16
CA HIS A 64 13.85 -12.04 -10.45
C HIS A 64 13.13 -13.38 -10.35
N PRO A 65 13.08 -14.17 -11.43
CA PRO A 65 12.37 -15.45 -11.47
C PRO A 65 12.99 -16.52 -10.54
N ASP A 66 14.26 -16.36 -10.19
CA ASP A 66 15.06 -17.27 -9.38
C ASP A 66 15.01 -16.96 -7.87
N TRP A 67 14.50 -15.80 -7.47
CA TRP A 67 14.43 -15.42 -6.06
C TRP A 67 13.38 -16.22 -5.29
N ALA A 68 13.75 -16.68 -4.11
CA ALA A 68 12.78 -17.21 -3.14
C ALA A 68 11.74 -16.14 -2.75
N MET A 69 10.50 -16.57 -2.45
CA MET A 69 9.42 -15.64 -2.09
C MET A 69 9.79 -14.73 -0.91
N SER A 70 10.45 -15.28 0.11
CA SER A 70 10.89 -14.52 1.27
C SER A 70 11.96 -13.46 0.93
N GLN A 71 12.75 -13.66 -0.13
CA GLN A 71 13.72 -12.67 -0.61
C GLN A 71 13.00 -11.52 -1.33
N ALA A 72 12.11 -11.84 -2.28
CA ALA A 72 11.30 -10.85 -2.98
C ALA A 72 10.49 -9.97 -2.02
N CYS A 73 9.85 -10.57 -1.02
CA CYS A 73 9.11 -9.82 0.01
C CYS A 73 10.02 -8.93 0.87
N ARG A 74 11.20 -9.42 1.29
CA ARG A 74 12.13 -8.63 2.12
C ARG A 74 12.69 -7.43 1.38
N ASP A 75 13.08 -7.62 0.12
CA ASP A 75 13.57 -6.52 -0.72
C ASP A 75 12.47 -5.46 -0.91
N SER A 76 11.28 -5.88 -1.31
CA SER A 76 10.11 -5.00 -1.50
C SER A 76 9.80 -4.21 -0.23
N TYR A 77 9.79 -4.87 0.92
CA TYR A 77 9.60 -4.23 2.22
C TYR A 77 10.67 -3.20 2.55
N SER A 78 11.94 -3.52 2.28
CA SER A 78 13.05 -2.61 2.55
C SER A 78 12.97 -1.32 1.74
N LYS A 79 12.55 -1.41 0.47
CA LYS A 79 12.41 -0.26 -0.44
C LYS A 79 11.19 0.62 -0.13
N THR A 80 10.14 0.05 0.45
CA THR A 80 8.83 0.71 0.58
C THR A 80 8.46 1.00 2.04
N LEU A 81 7.96 -0.02 2.74
CA LEU A 81 7.20 0.14 3.98
C LEU A 81 8.09 0.21 5.23
N LYS A 82 9.32 -0.33 5.16
CA LYS A 82 10.24 -0.42 6.30
C LYS A 82 10.53 0.90 6.97
N LYS A 83 10.75 1.98 6.20
CA LYS A 83 11.04 3.33 6.74
C LYS A 83 9.91 3.92 7.60
N TRP A 84 8.68 3.41 7.43
CA TRP A 84 7.49 3.88 8.12
C TRP A 84 7.12 3.02 9.33
N HIS A 85 7.68 1.82 9.43
CA HIS A 85 7.42 0.88 10.52
C HIS A 85 8.38 1.11 11.69
N GLY A 86 7.83 1.19 12.90
CA GLY A 86 8.60 1.09 14.13
C GLY A 86 9.21 -0.31 14.35
N TRP A 87 9.94 -0.49 15.45
CA TRP A 87 10.61 -1.75 15.78
C TRP A 87 9.64 -2.93 15.88
N LEU A 88 8.46 -2.71 16.47
CA LEU A 88 7.46 -3.75 16.67
C LEU A 88 6.91 -4.24 15.32
N ALA A 89 6.44 -3.32 14.47
CA ALA A 89 5.92 -3.65 13.15
C ALA A 89 6.99 -4.31 12.24
N SER A 90 8.24 -3.84 12.32
CA SER A 90 9.36 -4.43 11.57
C SER A 90 9.70 -5.85 12.04
N SER A 91 9.61 -6.10 13.35
CA SER A 91 9.83 -7.44 13.91
C SER A 91 8.74 -8.42 13.51
N THR A 92 7.47 -7.97 13.54
CA THR A 92 6.33 -8.76 13.06
C THR A 92 6.49 -9.14 11.59
N PHE A 93 6.92 -8.21 10.73
CA PHE A 93 7.20 -8.51 9.33
C PHE A 93 8.28 -9.59 9.19
N THR A 94 9.37 -9.47 9.94
CA THR A 94 10.48 -10.45 9.92
C THR A 94 9.99 -11.85 10.30
N LEU A 95 9.10 -11.96 11.29
CA LEU A 95 8.49 -13.24 11.67
C LEU A 95 7.57 -13.77 10.56
N ALA A 96 6.73 -12.92 9.97
CA ALA A 96 5.84 -13.30 8.87
C ALA A 96 6.64 -13.86 7.67
N MET A 97 7.84 -13.33 7.41
CA MET A 97 8.71 -13.84 6.32
C MET A 97 9.21 -15.27 6.53
N LYS A 98 9.20 -15.77 7.77
CA LYS A 98 9.48 -17.20 8.04
C LYS A 98 8.33 -18.11 7.64
N LEU A 99 7.14 -17.53 7.46
CA LEU A 99 5.91 -18.21 7.04
C LEU A 99 5.58 -17.91 5.57
N ALA A 100 6.45 -17.20 4.86
CA ALA A 100 6.25 -16.93 3.43
C ALA A 100 6.15 -18.27 2.68
N PRO A 101 5.18 -18.41 1.77
CA PRO A 101 4.99 -19.64 1.02
C PRO A 101 6.17 -19.90 0.09
N ASP A 102 6.25 -21.13 -0.41
CA ASP A 102 7.11 -21.39 -1.56
C ASP A 102 6.66 -20.56 -2.76
N ARG A 103 7.63 -20.09 -3.56
CA ARG A 103 7.35 -19.23 -4.71
C ARG A 103 6.48 -19.93 -5.75
N SER A 104 6.78 -21.19 -6.07
CA SER A 104 6.03 -21.91 -7.10
C SER A 104 4.57 -22.04 -6.72
N LYS A 105 4.29 -22.35 -5.44
CA LYS A 105 2.93 -22.39 -4.89
C LYS A 105 2.26 -21.04 -4.92
N PHE A 106 2.98 -19.96 -4.58
CA PHE A 106 2.41 -18.61 -4.66
C PHE A 106 2.04 -18.25 -6.10
N MET A 107 2.97 -18.46 -7.05
CA MET A 107 2.74 -18.18 -8.47
C MET A 107 1.57 -18.99 -9.01
N GLU A 108 1.48 -20.28 -8.68
CA GLU A 108 0.35 -21.13 -9.07
C GLU A 108 -1.00 -20.55 -8.62
N VAL A 109 -1.09 -20.11 -7.36
CA VAL A 109 -2.32 -19.52 -6.80
C VAL A 109 -2.74 -18.24 -7.53
N ILE A 110 -1.78 -17.43 -7.99
CA ILE A 110 -2.08 -16.16 -8.66
C ILE A 110 -2.22 -16.27 -10.19
N GLY A 111 -2.10 -17.48 -10.76
CA GLY A 111 -2.30 -17.70 -12.21
C GLY A 111 -1.06 -18.18 -12.98
N GLY A 112 0.02 -18.55 -12.29
CA GLY A 112 1.23 -19.11 -12.88
C GLY A 112 1.95 -18.13 -13.80
N ASP A 113 2.41 -18.61 -14.95
CA ASP A 113 3.06 -17.75 -15.96
C ASP A 113 2.07 -16.84 -16.70
N ALA A 114 0.78 -17.22 -16.76
CA ALA A 114 -0.23 -16.47 -17.51
C ALA A 114 -0.51 -15.08 -16.91
N VAL A 115 -0.26 -14.89 -15.61
CA VAL A 115 -0.50 -13.61 -14.93
C VAL A 115 0.62 -12.59 -15.12
N LYS A 116 1.76 -12.96 -15.74
CA LYS A 116 2.92 -12.06 -15.86
C LYS A 116 2.59 -10.79 -16.64
N ASP A 117 1.85 -10.91 -17.74
CA ASP A 117 1.43 -9.76 -18.55
C ASP A 117 0.42 -8.88 -17.80
N ASP A 118 -0.48 -9.50 -17.04
CA ASP A 118 -1.43 -8.78 -16.18
C ASP A 118 -0.73 -8.04 -15.04
N ILE A 119 0.31 -8.63 -14.44
CA ILE A 119 1.17 -7.97 -13.46
C ILE A 119 1.85 -6.76 -14.09
N GLN A 120 2.44 -6.91 -15.28
CA GLN A 120 3.11 -5.79 -15.96
C GLN A 120 2.12 -4.65 -16.23
N LYS A 121 0.94 -4.98 -16.77
CA LYS A 121 -0.12 -3.99 -17.01
C LYS A 121 -0.60 -3.33 -15.73
N PHE A 122 -0.73 -4.08 -14.63
CA PHE A 122 -1.07 -3.54 -13.32
C PHE A 122 -0.01 -2.52 -12.87
N LEU A 123 1.28 -2.86 -12.98
CA LEU A 123 2.36 -1.94 -12.63
C LEU A 123 2.33 -0.66 -13.48
N ASP A 124 2.17 -0.79 -14.79
CA ASP A 124 2.19 0.36 -15.72
C ASP A 124 1.01 1.32 -15.48
N THR A 125 -0.14 0.79 -15.07
CA THR A 125 -1.36 1.58 -14.90
C THR A 125 -1.58 2.08 -13.48
N PHE A 126 -1.16 1.30 -12.48
CA PHE A 126 -1.47 1.58 -11.08
C PHE A 126 -0.37 2.40 -10.38
N THR A 127 0.91 2.17 -10.73
CA THR A 127 2.01 2.91 -10.09
C THR A 127 1.95 4.43 -10.30
N PRO A 128 1.52 4.97 -11.45
CA PRO A 128 1.32 6.41 -11.60
C PRO A 128 0.25 6.98 -10.65
N LEU A 129 -0.82 6.21 -10.38
CA LEU A 129 -1.87 6.62 -9.44
C LEU A 129 -1.34 6.68 -7.99
N LEU A 130 -0.44 5.76 -7.62
CA LEU A 130 0.23 5.81 -6.32
C LEU A 130 1.15 7.03 -6.21
N GLU A 131 1.87 7.38 -7.28
CA GLU A 131 2.66 8.61 -7.30
C GLU A 131 1.81 9.87 -7.14
N GLU A 132 0.63 9.92 -7.76
CA GLU A 132 -0.32 11.02 -7.56
C GLU A 132 -0.77 11.10 -6.10
N ASN A 133 -1.09 9.97 -5.47
CA ASN A 133 -1.43 9.92 -4.05
C ASN A 133 -0.28 10.45 -3.17
N HIS A 134 0.96 10.03 -3.42
CA HIS A 134 2.14 10.51 -2.68
C HIS A 134 2.34 12.02 -2.86
N LYS A 135 2.26 12.52 -4.11
CA LYS A 135 2.39 13.96 -4.41
C LYS A 135 1.31 14.78 -3.70
N PHE A 136 0.07 14.29 -3.71
CA PHE A 136 -1.03 14.95 -3.00
C PHE A 136 -0.85 14.93 -1.49
N LEU A 137 -0.53 13.77 -0.89
CA LEU A 137 -0.33 13.67 0.56
C LEU A 137 0.84 14.56 1.03
N ALA A 138 1.91 14.65 0.25
CA ALA A 138 3.02 15.55 0.53
C ALA A 138 2.62 17.02 0.42
N SER A 139 1.80 17.40 -0.56
CA SER A 139 1.36 18.80 -0.73
C SER A 139 0.51 19.31 0.42
N VAL A 140 -0.13 18.41 1.18
CA VAL A 140 -0.89 18.73 2.40
C VAL A 140 -0.16 18.35 3.71
N GLY A 141 1.12 17.97 3.63
CA GLY A 141 1.97 17.66 4.79
C GLY A 141 1.62 16.36 5.54
N MET A 142 0.91 15.43 4.88
CA MET A 142 0.40 14.18 5.46
C MET A 142 1.19 12.94 5.02
N ASP A 143 2.35 13.10 4.41
CA ASP A 143 3.20 12.03 3.87
C ASP A 143 4.15 11.40 4.90
N ALA A 144 4.42 12.09 6.01
CA ALA A 144 5.47 11.70 6.98
C ALA A 144 4.97 10.92 8.21
N LEU A 145 3.67 10.60 8.32
CA LEU A 145 3.13 9.89 9.50
C LEU A 145 3.77 8.51 9.65
N LYS A 146 4.17 8.13 10.86
CA LYS A 146 4.76 6.81 11.17
C LYS A 146 3.74 5.90 11.85
N ALA A 147 3.95 4.58 11.75
CA ALA A 147 3.17 3.64 12.52
C ALA A 147 3.52 3.82 14.00
N SER A 148 2.50 3.99 14.83
CA SER A 148 2.62 3.97 16.29
C SER A 148 3.04 2.60 16.80
#